data_AF-A0AAE1ZI47-F1
#
_entry.id   AF-A0AAE1ZI47-F1
#
_cell.length_a   1.000
_cell.length_b   1.000
_cell.length_c   1.000
_cell.angle_alpha   90.00
_cell.angle_beta   90.00
_cell.angle_gamma   90.00
#
_symmetry.space_group_name_H-M   'P 1'
#
loop_
_entity.id
_entity.type
_entity.pdbx_description
1 polymer ?
#
loop_
_entity_poly.entity_id
_entity_poly.type
_entity_poly.pdbx_seq_one_letter_code
_entity_poly.pdbx_strand_id
1 'polypeptide(L)'
;MAQGCLLFTTGNIGIVSVLAERRIINTMMIIMFRNIMNDAIDQYMSKSSGYATFVDTIQLRYNCCGADSYTDYTVSNLSIPISCFTNGSISLYNKGCAKQLDTIVSDYLIYIIISLIASIPIEIVSMICSMRILDDLENISWRTRFVYC
;
A
#
# COMPACT_ATOMS: atom_id res chain seq x y z
N MET A 1 17.59 -12.33 -22.34
CA MET A 1 16.36 -11.50 -22.25
C MET A 1 15.15 -12.29 -21.74
N ALA A 2 14.88 -13.51 -22.22
CA ALA A 2 13.76 -14.34 -21.75
C ALA A 2 13.75 -14.65 -20.24
N GLN A 3 14.91 -14.90 -19.62
CA GLN A 3 15.00 -15.19 -18.19
C GLN A 3 14.59 -14.00 -17.29
N GLY A 4 14.80 -12.76 -17.75
CA GLY A 4 14.38 -11.56 -17.01
C GLY A 4 12.85 -11.37 -16.99
N CYS A 5 12.19 -11.64 -18.13
CA CYS A 5 10.72 -11.57 -18.22
C CYS A 5 10.05 -12.67 -17.38
N LEU A 6 10.62 -13.87 -17.39
CA LEU A 6 10.12 -15.01 -16.60
C LEU A 6 10.17 -14.73 -15.10
N LEU A 7 11.28 -14.17 -14.59
CA LEU A 7 11.40 -13.80 -13.17
C LEU A 7 10.44 -12.67 -12.78
N PHE A 8 10.16 -11.73 -13.69
CA PHE A 8 9.22 -10.64 -13.44
C PHE A 8 7.78 -11.16 -13.36
N THR A 9 7.36 -12.01 -14.31
CA THR A 9 6.01 -12.61 -14.32
C THR A 9 5.74 -13.46 -13.08
N THR A 10 6.69 -14.32 -12.67
CA THR A 10 6.53 -15.18 -11.49
C THR A 10 6.54 -14.37 -10.19
N GLY A 11 7.31 -13.28 -10.15
CA GLY A 11 7.28 -12.31 -9.06
C GLY A 11 5.91 -11.64 -8.89
N ASN A 12 5.33 -11.13 -9.98
CA ASN A 12 4.01 -10.49 -9.96
C ASN A 12 2.91 -11.47 -9.49
N ILE A 13 2.94 -12.72 -9.98
CA ILE A 13 1.99 -13.76 -9.56
C ILE A 13 2.12 -14.06 -8.06
N GLY A 14 3.34 -14.15 -7.54
CA GLY A 14 3.59 -14.38 -6.11
C GLY A 14 3.13 -13.21 -5.23
N ILE A 15 3.31 -11.97 -5.67
CA ILE A 15 2.80 -10.79 -4.96
C ILE A 15 1.27 -10.80 -4.92
N VAL A 16 0.63 -11.11 -6.05
CA VAL A 16 -0.83 -11.18 -6.14
C VAL A 16 -1.39 -12.28 -5.24
N SER A 17 -0.75 -13.46 -5.15
CA SER A 17 -1.23 -14.53 -4.28
C SER A 17 -1.14 -14.16 -2.80
N VAL A 18 -0.04 -13.56 -2.35
CA VAL A 18 0.11 -13.05 -0.98
C VAL A 18 -0.92 -11.97 -0.65
N LEU A 19 -1.15 -11.04 -1.58
CA LEU A 19 -2.14 -9.97 -1.40
C LEU A 19 -3.60 -10.46 -1.51
N ALA A 20 -3.84 -11.56 -2.23
CA ALA A 20 -5.15 -12.20 -2.32
C ALA A 20 -5.55 -12.92 -1.02
N GLU A 21 -4.57 -13.35 -0.21
CA GLU A 21 -4.77 -13.85 1.15
C GLU A 21 -5.06 -12.71 2.16
N ARG A 22 -6.06 -11.88 1.83
CA ARG A 22 -6.46 -10.65 2.53
C ARG A 22 -6.71 -10.79 4.04
N ARG A 23 -6.94 -12.02 4.54
CA ARG A 23 -7.34 -12.26 5.95
C ARG A 23 -6.22 -11.97 6.96
N ILE A 24 -4.97 -12.28 6.62
CA ILE A 24 -3.84 -12.13 7.55
C ILE A 24 -3.38 -10.66 7.57
N ILE A 25 -3.33 -10.01 6.41
CA ILE A 25 -2.82 -8.63 6.29
C ILE A 25 -3.77 -7.64 6.97
N ASN A 26 -5.09 -7.73 6.74
CA ASN A 26 -6.06 -6.79 7.30
C ASN A 26 -6.09 -6.81 8.84
N THR A 27 -6.04 -8.00 9.44
CA THR A 27 -6.08 -8.13 10.92
C THR A 27 -4.79 -7.65 11.58
N MET A 28 -3.65 -7.84 10.92
CA MET A 28 -2.36 -7.37 11.44
C MET A 28 -2.18 -5.85 11.28
N MET A 29 -2.66 -5.27 10.17
CA MET A 29 -2.57 -3.83 9.91
C MET A 29 -3.36 -3.00 10.93
N ILE A 30 -4.60 -3.39 11.24
CA ILE A 30 -5.40 -2.67 12.23
C ILE A 30 -4.74 -2.67 13.63
N ILE A 31 -4.14 -3.78 14.04
CA ILE A 31 -3.40 -3.88 15.32
C ILE A 31 -2.15 -2.99 15.28
N MET A 32 -1.39 -3.02 14.18
CA MET A 32 -0.22 -2.16 14.01
C MET A 32 -0.56 -0.68 14.07
N PHE A 33 -1.57 -0.23 13.31
CA PHE A 33 -2.00 1.18 13.33
C PHE A 33 -2.49 1.61 14.71
N ARG A 34 -3.23 0.74 15.40
CA ARG A 34 -3.68 0.99 16.77
C ARG A 34 -2.51 1.19 17.72
N ASN A 35 -1.52 0.31 17.68
CA ASN A 35 -0.35 0.38 18.55
C ASN A 35 0.50 1.63 18.27
N ILE A 36 0.74 1.95 17.00
CA ILE A 36 1.50 3.16 16.61
C ILE A 36 0.78 4.43 17.07
N MET A 37 -0.55 4.50 16.90
CA MET A 37 -1.32 5.64 17.35
C MET A 37 -1.32 5.77 18.88
N ASN A 38 -1.50 4.66 19.61
CA ASN A 38 -1.45 4.68 21.07
C ASN A 38 -0.08 5.12 21.59
N ASP A 39 1.02 4.60 21.03
CA ASP A 39 2.38 5.01 21.40
C ASP A 39 2.62 6.51 21.11
N ALA A 40 2.14 6.99 19.96
CA ALA A 40 2.22 8.42 19.63
C ALA A 40 1.37 9.31 20.56
N ILE A 41 0.22 8.82 21.03
CA ILE A 41 -0.65 9.50 22.01
C ILE A 41 0.01 9.54 23.39
N ASP A 42 0.58 8.42 23.85
CA ASP A 42 1.28 8.36 25.14
C ASP A 42 2.50 9.32 25.15
N GLN A 43 3.19 9.44 24.02
CA GLN A 43 4.31 10.36 23.87
C GLN A 43 3.88 11.80 23.54
N TYR A 44 2.61 12.05 23.26
CA TYR A 44 2.07 13.38 22.90
C TYR A 44 2.33 14.43 24.00
N MET A 45 2.22 14.05 25.28
CA MET A 45 2.50 14.95 26.42
C MET A 45 3.97 15.17 26.73
N SER A 46 4.86 14.29 26.25
CA SER A 46 6.31 14.41 26.50
C SER A 46 6.95 15.61 25.81
N LYS A 47 6.15 16.45 25.11
CA LYS A 47 6.58 17.67 24.41
C LYS A 47 7.64 17.43 23.31
N SER A 48 7.79 16.19 22.87
CA SER A 48 8.50 15.90 21.62
C SER A 48 7.64 16.35 20.45
N SER A 49 8.03 17.46 19.81
CA SER A 49 7.26 18.11 18.73
C SER A 49 6.97 17.19 17.54
N GLY A 50 7.76 16.13 17.35
CA GLY A 50 7.57 15.15 16.28
C GLY A 50 6.27 14.34 16.40
N TYR A 51 5.96 13.80 17.58
CA TYR A 51 4.77 12.98 17.78
C TYR A 51 3.48 13.81 17.75
N ALA A 52 3.50 15.00 18.36
CA ALA A 52 2.37 15.92 18.28
C ALA A 52 2.04 16.29 16.83
N THR A 53 3.06 16.67 16.04
CA THR A 53 2.87 16.97 14.61
C THR A 53 2.35 15.77 13.82
N PHE A 54 2.87 14.57 14.12
CA PHE A 54 2.42 13.33 13.47
C PHE A 54 0.95 13.05 13.77
N VAL A 55 0.55 13.05 15.04
CA VAL A 55 -0.82 12.78 15.47
C VAL A 55 -1.79 13.81 14.88
N ASP A 56 -1.45 15.10 14.98
CA ASP A 56 -2.28 16.19 14.45
C ASP A 56 -2.48 16.06 12.94
N THR A 57 -1.40 15.75 12.21
CA THR A 57 -1.43 15.58 10.75
C THR A 57 -2.33 14.41 10.35
N ILE A 58 -2.21 13.26 11.00
CA ILE A 58 -3.03 12.08 10.71
C ILE A 58 -4.51 12.37 10.99
N GLN A 59 -4.82 12.99 12.12
CA GLN A 59 -6.19 13.30 12.53
C GLN A 59 -6.86 14.29 11.58
N LEU A 60 -6.16 15.38 11.22
CA LEU A 60 -6.65 16.37 10.27
C LEU A 60 -6.79 15.80 8.86
N ARG A 61 -5.83 14.98 8.42
CA ARG A 61 -5.82 14.44 7.05
C ARG A 61 -6.94 13.42 6.84
N TYR A 62 -7.22 12.61 7.86
CA TYR A 62 -8.13 11.48 7.75
C TYR A 62 -9.43 11.62 8.53
N ASN A 63 -9.67 12.78 9.15
CA ASN A 63 -10.91 13.08 9.89
C ASN A 63 -11.21 12.00 10.96
N CYS A 64 -10.19 11.67 11.76
CA CYS A 64 -10.25 10.64 12.79
C CYS A 64 -9.74 11.20 14.13
N CYS A 65 -10.03 10.51 15.23
CA CYS A 65 -9.56 10.90 16.55
C CYS A 65 -9.19 9.68 17.39
N GLY A 66 -8.01 9.76 18.03
CA GLY A 66 -7.44 8.66 18.82
C GLY A 66 -7.04 7.45 17.98
N ALA A 67 -6.62 6.37 18.64
CA ALA A 67 -6.32 5.11 17.98
C ALA A 67 -7.63 4.40 17.59
N ASP A 68 -8.50 4.16 18.57
CA ASP A 68 -9.84 3.59 18.39
C ASP A 68 -10.94 4.65 18.50
N SER A 69 -10.74 5.65 19.37
CA SER A 69 -11.68 6.76 19.52
C SER A 69 -11.07 7.92 20.31
N TYR A 70 -11.79 9.05 20.38
CA TYR A 70 -11.39 10.21 21.19
C TYR A 70 -11.21 9.90 22.68
N THR A 71 -11.78 8.81 23.21
CA THR A 71 -11.63 8.45 24.62
C THR A 71 -10.22 8.00 24.97
N ASP A 72 -9.40 7.64 23.99
CA ASP A 72 -8.01 7.19 24.21
C ASP A 72 -7.19 8.29 24.91
N TYR A 73 -7.47 9.56 24.63
CA TYR A 73 -6.90 10.69 25.36
C TYR A 73 -7.35 10.73 26.82
N THR A 74 -8.64 10.54 27.07
CA THR A 74 -9.19 10.61 28.44
C THR A 74 -8.69 9.47 29.33
N VAL A 75 -8.46 8.28 28.78
CA VAL A 75 -7.89 7.13 29.50
C VAL A 75 -6.45 7.42 29.95
N SER A 76 -5.67 8.09 29.11
CA SER A 76 -4.29 8.49 29.43
C SER A 76 -4.21 9.82 30.21
N ASN A 77 -5.33 10.34 30.75
CA ASN A 77 -5.42 11.65 31.43
C ASN A 77 -4.93 12.84 30.57
N LEU A 78 -5.14 12.75 29.25
CA LEU A 78 -4.73 13.75 28.27
C LEU A 78 -5.92 14.63 27.85
N SER A 79 -5.64 15.88 27.52
CA SER A 79 -6.60 16.72 26.82
C SER A 79 -6.70 16.30 25.36
N ILE A 80 -7.92 16.34 24.81
CA ILE A 80 -8.17 16.01 23.41
C ILE A 80 -7.59 17.15 22.53
N PRO A 81 -6.78 16.83 21.51
CA PRO A 81 -6.14 17.85 20.66
C PRO A 81 -7.14 18.54 19.72
N ILE A 82 -6.81 19.75 19.27
CA ILE A 82 -7.66 20.57 18.38
C ILE A 82 -7.87 19.88 17.03
N SER A 83 -6.89 19.10 16.57
CA SER A 83 -6.94 18.26 15.37
C SER A 83 -8.06 17.21 15.36
N CYS A 84 -8.59 16.83 16.53
CA CYS A 84 -9.73 15.91 16.66
C CYS A 84 -11.09 16.58 16.41
N PHE A 85 -11.13 17.90 16.30
CA PHE A 85 -12.37 18.64 16.09
C PHE A 85 -12.60 18.88 14.60
N THR A 86 -13.86 18.75 14.21
CA THR A 86 -14.29 19.12 12.85
C THR A 86 -14.10 20.61 12.62
N ASN A 87 -13.57 20.96 11.45
CA ASN A 87 -13.17 22.33 11.14
C ASN A 87 -14.37 23.30 11.31
N GLY A 88 -14.29 24.20 12.29
CA GLY A 88 -15.34 25.17 12.62
C GLY A 88 -16.46 24.70 13.56
N SER A 89 -16.34 23.52 14.18
CA SER A 89 -17.39 22.95 15.07
C SER A 89 -16.79 22.38 16.36
N ILE A 90 -17.62 22.26 17.42
CA ILE A 90 -17.26 21.58 18.68
C ILE A 90 -17.40 20.04 18.54
N SER A 91 -17.89 19.56 17.40
CA SER A 91 -18.05 18.12 17.13
C SER A 91 -16.72 17.41 16.93
N LEU A 92 -16.55 16.31 17.67
CA LEU A 92 -15.40 15.43 17.59
C LEU A 92 -15.54 14.43 16.45
N TYR A 93 -14.41 14.00 15.87
CA TYR A 93 -14.40 12.84 14.99
C TYR A 93 -14.70 11.57 15.80
N ASN A 94 -15.81 10.90 15.48
CA ASN A 94 -16.23 9.68 16.15
C ASN A 94 -15.49 8.41 15.69
N LYS A 95 -14.66 8.51 14.64
CA LYS A 95 -13.91 7.37 14.09
C LYS A 95 -12.48 7.34 14.64
N GLY A 96 -12.04 6.18 15.11
CA GLY A 96 -10.63 5.93 15.42
C GLY A 96 -9.74 5.93 14.19
N CYS A 97 -8.52 6.43 14.35
CA CYS A 97 -7.56 6.49 13.25
C CYS A 97 -7.10 5.11 12.79
N ALA A 98 -7.03 4.10 13.66
CA ALA A 98 -6.62 2.75 13.26
C ALA A 98 -7.55 2.15 12.20
N LYS A 99 -8.87 2.24 12.42
CA LYS A 99 -9.87 1.73 11.47
C LYS A 99 -9.93 2.56 10.19
N GLN A 100 -9.77 3.88 10.31
CA GLN A 100 -9.79 4.78 9.16
C GLN A 100 -8.57 4.56 8.25
N LEU A 101 -7.38 4.40 8.83
CA LEU A 101 -6.15 4.07 8.10
C LEU A 101 -6.22 2.68 7.46
N ASP A 102 -6.72 1.68 8.19
CA ASP A 102 -6.90 0.32 7.66
C ASP A 102 -7.81 0.30 6.42
N THR A 103 -8.90 1.07 6.44
CA THR A 103 -9.82 1.19 5.30
C THR A 103 -9.12 1.82 4.09
N ILE A 104 -8.39 2.92 4.31
CA ILE A 104 -7.68 3.63 3.24
C ILE A 104 -6.60 2.74 2.63
N VAL A 105 -5.79 2.09 3.47
CA VAL A 105 -4.72 1.20 3.00
C VAL A 105 -5.32 0.01 2.26
N SER A 106 -6.43 -0.56 2.74
CA SER A 106 -7.15 -1.61 2.03
C SER A 106 -7.61 -1.18 0.63
N ASP A 107 -8.13 0.03 0.49
CA ASP A 107 -8.55 0.56 -0.81
C ASP A 107 -7.36 0.74 -1.77
N TYR A 108 -6.23 1.26 -1.29
CA TYR A 108 -5.00 1.37 -2.09
C TYR A 108 -4.42 0.01 -2.47
N LEU A 109 -4.44 -0.98 -1.56
CA LEU A 109 -3.99 -2.34 -1.86
C LEU A 109 -4.85 -2.97 -2.95
N ILE A 110 -6.17 -2.77 -2.94
CA ILE A 110 -7.06 -3.23 -4.01
C ILE A 110 -6.64 -2.63 -5.36
N TYR A 111 -6.35 -1.33 -5.39
CA TYR A 111 -5.91 -0.65 -6.61
C TYR A 111 -4.58 -1.21 -7.14
N ILE A 112 -3.60 -1.45 -6.25
CA ILE A 112 -2.31 -2.05 -6.60
C ILE A 112 -2.50 -3.46 -7.18
N ILE A 113 -3.34 -4.30 -6.56
CA ILE A 113 -3.64 -5.66 -7.05
C ILE A 113 -4.21 -5.60 -8.47
N ILE A 114 -5.17 -4.71 -8.73
CA ILE A 114 -5.77 -4.54 -10.05
C ILE A 114 -4.69 -4.13 -11.08
N SER A 115 -3.81 -3.20 -10.72
CA SER A 115 -2.71 -2.76 -11.59
C SER A 115 -1.72 -3.88 -11.90
N LEU A 116 -1.39 -4.75 -10.94
CA LEU A 116 -0.50 -5.90 -11.14
C LEU A 116 -1.15 -6.95 -12.04
N ILE A 117 -2.44 -7.23 -11.85
CA ILE A 117 -3.18 -8.15 -12.73
C ILE A 117 -3.21 -7.62 -14.17
N ALA A 118 -3.36 -6.31 -14.34
CA ALA A 118 -3.36 -5.67 -15.65
C ALA A 118 -2.00 -5.71 -16.37
N SER A 119 -0.87 -5.84 -15.66
CA SER A 119 0.45 -5.94 -16.31
C SER A 119 0.75 -7.34 -16.88
N ILE A 120 0.17 -8.40 -16.30
CA ILE A 120 0.33 -9.79 -16.74
C ILE A 120 0.06 -9.99 -18.25
N PRO A 121 -1.06 -9.53 -18.84
CA PRO A 121 -1.31 -9.72 -20.26
C PRO A 121 -0.30 -8.97 -21.14
N ILE A 122 0.17 -7.79 -20.70
CA ILE A 122 1.17 -7.00 -21.42
C ILE A 122 2.49 -7.77 -21.49
N GLU A 123 2.89 -8.39 -20.38
CA GLU A 123 4.08 -9.23 -20.29
C GLU A 123 3.97 -10.45 -21.22
N ILE A 124 2.83 -11.13 -21.25
CA ILE A 124 2.58 -12.28 -22.14
C ILE A 124 2.69 -11.88 -23.62
N VAL A 125 2.06 -10.77 -24.02
CA VAL A 125 2.13 -10.28 -25.41
C VAL A 125 3.57 -9.94 -25.78
N SER A 126 4.31 -9.25 -24.90
CA SER A 126 5.71 -8.91 -25.14
C SER A 126 6.59 -10.16 -25.31
N MET A 127 6.32 -11.22 -24.56
CA MET A 127 7.02 -12.50 -24.65
C MET A 127 6.76 -13.20 -25.99
N ILE A 128 5.51 -13.21 -26.45
CA ILE A 128 5.14 -13.78 -27.76
C ILE A 128 5.82 -13.00 -28.90
N CYS A 129 5.74 -11.67 -28.89
CA CYS A 129 6.41 -10.83 -29.89
C CYS A 129 7.92 -11.06 -29.93
N SER A 130 8.56 -11.18 -28.76
CA SER A 130 9.99 -11.43 -28.67
C SER A 130 10.39 -12.78 -29.27
N MET A 131 9.60 -13.85 -29.05
CA MET A 131 9.84 -15.16 -29.67
C MET A 131 9.77 -15.09 -31.20
N ARG A 132 8.75 -14.41 -31.76
CA ARG A 132 8.59 -14.27 -33.21
C ARG A 132 9.77 -13.55 -33.87
N ILE A 133 10.24 -12.46 -33.25
CA ILE A 133 11.38 -11.70 -33.75
C ILE A 133 12.66 -12.57 -33.73
N LEU A 134 12.86 -13.38 -32.68
CA LEU A 134 14.01 -14.28 -32.62
C LEU A 134 13.97 -15.34 -33.73
N ASP A 135 12.81 -15.94 -33.99
CA ASP A 135 12.64 -16.91 -35.08
C ASP A 135 12.96 -16.29 -36.45
N ASP A 136 12.49 -15.07 -36.71
CA ASP A 136 12.77 -14.35 -37.96
C ASP A 136 14.25 -13.99 -38.10
N LEU A 137 14.91 -13.55 -37.03
CA LEU A 137 16.34 -13.23 -37.02
C LEU A 137 17.20 -14.47 -37.27
N GLU A 138 16.85 -15.60 -36.65
CA GLU A 138 17.53 -16.86 -36.87
C GLU A 138 17.36 -17.32 -38.32
N ASN A 139 16.15 -17.24 -38.87
CA ASN A 139 15.87 -17.59 -40.26
C ASN A 139 16.66 -16.72 -41.27
N ILE A 140 16.79 -15.41 -41.03
CA ILE A 140 17.61 -14.51 -41.86
C ILE A 140 19.10 -14.88 -41.78
N SER A 141 19.61 -15.16 -40.58
CA SER A 141 20.99 -15.62 -40.37
C SER A 141 21.30 -16.87 -41.20
N TRP A 142 20.43 -17.88 -41.14
CA TRP A 142 20.58 -19.09 -41.97
C TRP A 142 20.56 -18.77 -43.46
N ARG A 143 19.64 -17.93 -43.91
CA ARG A 143 19.50 -17.58 -45.34
C ARG A 143 20.72 -16.81 -45.88
N THR A 144 21.28 -15.88 -45.13
CA THR A 144 22.50 -15.13 -45.55
C THR A 144 23.73 -16.02 -45.64
N ARG A 145 23.84 -17.07 -44.82
CA ARG A 145 24.94 -18.03 -44.86
C ARG A 145 25.01 -18.84 -46.17
N PHE A 146 23.88 -19.06 -46.84
CA PHE A 146 23.80 -19.80 -48.10
C PHE A 146 23.99 -18.93 -49.36
N VAL A 147 24.02 -17.59 -49.24
CA VAL A 147 24.19 -16.68 -50.39
C VAL A 147 25.67 -16.43 -50.72
N TYR A 148 26.60 -16.78 -49.82
CA TYR A 148 28.05 -16.58 -49.99
C TYR A 148 28.84 -17.86 -50.31
N CYS A 149 28.18 -18.91 -50.83
CA CYS A 149 28.85 -20.13 -51.32
C CYS A 149 28.62 -20.32 -52.83
#